data_AF-A0A0C3LH31-F1
#
_entry.id   AF-A0A0C3LH31-F1
#
_cell.length_a   1.000
_cell.length_b   1.000
_cell.length_c   1.000
_cell.angle_alpha   90.00
_cell.angle_beta   90.00
_cell.angle_gamma   90.00
#
_symmetry.space_group_name_H-M   'P 1'
#
loop_
_entity.id
_entity.type
_entity.pdbx_description
1 polymer ?
#
loop_
_entity_poly.entity_id
_entity_poly.type
_entity_poly.pdbx_seq_one_letter_code
_entity_poly.pdbx_strand_id
1 'polypeptide(L)'
;MDTLQPIFHENFNFHDGTIIVSASGPRDGGSSSTVETVHFRLHKSILRIYSTTFADMLSMPQGDGALEPAVVHLQDPLDHVIKLLAAIYSGGSVPQEPLSRAKWEFLVPVLVLADKYDMGRLTTNLLPKLLEDWPTTLEKWDDVDARTRSIVRATADKRSENPSLPSPDNILPEPAMVAKFGQTHPAAFYHLSRLSHSAPEDIGILYYSGPEVLRSADYSLLTSADWIGRPYVPDKNTGAEDMDDEEDNDVGTPKPCGRVRWWNTHIKPLIWRSAQIGRWMFWRD
;
A
#
# COMPACT_ATOMS: atom_id res chain seq x y z
N MET A 1 3.46 -28.46 32.14
CA MET A 1 3.40 -27.37 31.14
C MET A 1 2.90 -28.01 29.88
N ASP A 2 1.65 -27.76 29.49
CA ASP A 2 1.12 -28.27 28.23
C ASP A 2 1.94 -27.63 27.10
N THR A 3 2.76 -28.44 26.45
CA THR A 3 3.41 -28.06 25.19
C THR A 3 2.31 -28.00 24.14
N LEU A 4 1.69 -26.82 24.01
CA LEU A 4 0.76 -26.53 22.94
C LEU A 4 1.46 -26.87 21.62
N GLN A 5 0.82 -27.74 20.84
CA GLN A 5 1.38 -28.13 19.55
C GLN A 5 1.53 -26.89 18.66
N PRO A 6 2.64 -26.76 17.93
CA PRO A 6 2.83 -25.65 17.01
C PRO A 6 1.73 -25.67 15.93
N ILE A 7 1.05 -24.54 15.76
CA ILE A 7 0.04 -24.36 14.73
C ILE A 7 0.78 -24.09 13.42
N PHE A 8 0.59 -24.96 12.43
CA PHE A 8 1.16 -24.79 11.09
C PHE A 8 0.12 -24.25 10.11
N HIS A 9 0.57 -23.35 9.23
CA HIS A 9 -0.29 -22.81 8.17
C HIS A 9 -0.56 -23.86 7.09
N GLU A 10 -1.83 -24.06 6.72
CA GLU A 10 -2.27 -25.13 5.80
C GLU A 10 -1.56 -25.05 4.43
N ASN A 11 -1.53 -23.87 3.82
CA ASN A 11 -0.95 -23.69 2.46
C ASN A 11 0.58 -23.60 2.43
N PHE A 12 1.24 -23.46 3.57
CA PHE A 12 2.67 -23.13 3.66
C PHE A 12 3.38 -24.03 4.68
N ASN A 13 3.04 -25.31 4.64
CA ASN A 13 3.67 -26.36 5.45
C ASN A 13 4.25 -27.44 4.54
N PHE A 14 5.31 -27.09 3.80
CA PHE A 14 5.92 -28.00 2.84
C PHE A 14 6.67 -29.12 3.56
N HIS A 15 6.34 -30.39 3.26
CA HIS A 15 6.97 -31.55 3.91
C HIS A 15 8.50 -31.60 3.73
N ASP A 16 9.00 -31.07 2.62
CA ASP A 16 10.41 -30.97 2.25
C ASP A 16 11.04 -29.61 2.60
N GLY A 17 10.32 -28.76 3.33
CA GLY A 17 10.81 -27.45 3.72
C GLY A 17 11.98 -27.54 4.71
N THR A 18 13.04 -26.81 4.37
CA THR A 18 14.33 -26.80 5.09
C THR A 18 14.44 -25.76 6.21
N ILE A 19 13.41 -24.92 6.39
CA ILE A 19 13.35 -23.87 7.41
C ILE A 19 11.92 -23.76 7.94
N ILE A 20 11.80 -23.44 9.23
CA ILE A 20 10.55 -23.00 9.84
C ILE A 20 10.63 -21.50 10.07
N VAL A 21 9.63 -20.78 9.59
CA VAL A 21 9.42 -19.36 9.87
C VAL A 21 8.19 -19.24 10.76
N SER A 22 8.18 -18.35 11.73
CA SER A 22 6.99 -18.08 12.55
C SER A 22 6.64 -16.60 12.53
N ALA A 23 5.34 -16.31 12.56
CA ALA A 23 4.82 -14.95 12.70
C ALA A 23 3.62 -14.98 13.64
N SER A 24 3.39 -13.86 14.34
CA SER A 24 2.31 -13.75 15.31
C SER A 24 1.28 -12.73 14.86
N GLY A 25 0.01 -13.02 15.09
CA GLY A 25 -1.07 -12.10 14.76
C GLY A 25 -2.47 -12.65 15.00
N PRO A 26 -3.48 -11.82 14.79
CA PRO A 26 -4.87 -12.25 14.78
C PRO A 26 -5.10 -13.20 13.59
N ARG A 27 -5.66 -14.39 13.84
CA ARG A 27 -5.92 -15.40 12.79
C ARG A 27 -6.89 -14.91 11.73
N ASP A 28 -7.89 -14.14 12.16
CA ASP A 28 -8.99 -13.69 11.29
C ASP A 28 -8.84 -12.24 10.84
N GLY A 29 -7.68 -11.61 11.09
CA GLY A 29 -7.44 -10.19 10.79
C GLY A 29 -8.32 -9.21 11.60
N GLY A 30 -9.18 -9.71 12.49
CA GLY A 30 -10.04 -8.92 13.35
C GLY A 30 -9.35 -8.50 14.65
N SER A 31 -9.64 -7.28 15.12
CA SER A 31 -9.02 -6.68 16.32
C SER A 31 -9.35 -7.39 17.65
N SER A 32 -10.23 -8.40 17.65
CA SER A 32 -10.73 -9.07 18.86
C SER A 32 -10.25 -10.53 19.02
N SER A 33 -9.48 -11.08 18.09
CA SER A 33 -9.00 -12.47 18.19
C SER A 33 -7.73 -12.57 19.04
N THR A 34 -7.56 -13.70 19.73
CA THR A 34 -6.33 -14.05 20.46
C THR A 34 -5.13 -14.04 19.52
N VAL A 35 -4.01 -13.45 19.98
CA VAL A 35 -2.75 -13.44 19.22
C VAL A 35 -2.20 -14.86 19.20
N GLU A 36 -2.13 -15.45 18.01
CA GLU A 36 -1.59 -16.80 17.79
C GLU A 36 -0.26 -16.70 17.06
N THR A 37 0.65 -17.63 17.37
CA THR A 37 1.90 -17.80 16.63
C THR A 37 1.74 -18.94 15.64
N VAL A 38 1.80 -18.61 14.36
CA VAL A 38 1.66 -19.57 13.25
C VAL A 38 3.04 -19.86 12.67
N HIS A 39 3.29 -21.13 12.39
CA HIS A 39 4.52 -21.64 11.81
C HIS A 39 4.34 -21.99 10.34
N PHE A 40 5.37 -21.72 9.56
CA PHE A 40 5.45 -21.90 8.12
C PHE A 40 6.68 -22.76 7.83
N ARG A 41 6.51 -23.92 7.18
CA ARG A 41 7.64 -24.77 6.78
C ARG A 41 7.93 -24.50 5.31
N LEU A 42 9.10 -23.91 5.04
CA LEU A 42 9.46 -23.27 3.77
C LEU A 42 10.83 -23.75 3.24
N HIS A 43 11.15 -23.44 1.98
CA HIS A 43 12.45 -23.71 1.38
C HIS A 43 13.41 -22.53 1.54
N LYS A 44 14.58 -22.77 2.12
CA LYS A 44 15.64 -21.74 2.28
C LYS A 44 16.03 -21.17 0.92
N SER A 45 16.23 -22.05 -0.07
CA SER A 45 16.62 -21.66 -1.43
C SER A 45 15.68 -20.62 -2.04
N ILE A 46 14.36 -20.81 -1.90
CA ILE A 46 13.36 -19.87 -2.43
C ILE A 46 13.47 -18.52 -1.71
N LEU A 47 13.52 -18.50 -0.37
CA LEU A 47 13.65 -17.25 0.37
C LEU A 47 14.93 -16.48 0.00
N ARG A 48 16.06 -17.18 -0.18
CA ARG A 48 17.34 -16.58 -0.60
C ARG A 48 17.30 -16.00 -2.01
N ILE A 49 16.56 -16.64 -2.94
CA ILE A 49 16.42 -16.16 -4.33
C ILE A 49 15.69 -14.81 -4.39
N TYR A 50 14.72 -14.61 -3.50
CA TYR A 50 13.89 -13.41 -3.49
C TYR A 50 14.41 -12.30 -2.58
N SER A 51 15.26 -12.60 -1.59
CA SER A 51 15.69 -11.66 -0.57
C SER A 51 17.17 -11.83 -0.23
N THR A 52 17.94 -10.76 -0.42
CA THR A 52 19.33 -10.64 0.04
C THR A 52 19.40 -10.70 1.57
N THR A 53 18.46 -10.06 2.27
CA THR A 53 18.36 -10.08 3.74
C THR A 53 18.19 -11.50 4.27
N PHE A 54 17.30 -12.31 3.67
CA PHE A 54 17.19 -13.72 4.03
C PHE A 54 18.41 -14.53 3.60
N ALA A 55 19.05 -14.21 2.47
CA ALA A 55 20.31 -14.85 2.09
C ALA A 55 21.39 -14.69 3.16
N ASP A 56 21.60 -13.47 3.63
CA ASP A 56 22.58 -13.14 4.64
C ASP A 56 22.22 -13.76 5.99
N MET A 57 20.98 -13.60 6.45
CA MET A 57 20.50 -14.15 7.71
C MET A 57 20.63 -15.66 7.79
N LEU A 58 20.36 -16.36 6.68
CA LEU A 58 20.42 -17.81 6.59
C LEU A 58 21.82 -18.34 6.28
N SER A 59 22.79 -17.47 5.93
CA SER A 59 24.19 -17.84 5.71
C SER A 59 24.95 -18.02 7.01
N MET A 60 24.49 -17.36 8.09
CA MET A 60 25.10 -17.48 9.40
C MET A 60 24.95 -18.91 9.95
N PRO A 61 26.02 -19.51 10.49
CA PRO A 61 25.95 -20.83 11.09
C PRO A 61 24.98 -20.79 12.28
N GLN A 62 23.87 -21.51 12.16
CA GLN A 62 22.98 -21.75 13.30
C GLN A 62 23.60 -22.88 14.11
N GLY A 63 23.84 -22.62 15.40
CA GLY A 63 24.73 -23.40 16.28
C GLY A 63 24.75 -24.91 16.00
N ASP A 64 25.97 -25.44 15.89
CA ASP A 64 26.27 -26.84 15.57
C ASP A 64 25.56 -27.83 16.51
N GLY A 65 24.64 -28.63 15.98
CA GLY A 65 24.27 -29.91 16.61
C GLY A 65 22.83 -30.39 16.46
N ALA A 66 21.87 -29.58 16.02
CA ALA A 66 20.47 -30.02 15.99
C ALA A 66 20.06 -30.54 14.62
N LEU A 67 19.57 -31.78 14.58
CA LEU A 67 18.79 -32.38 13.48
C LEU A 67 17.51 -31.59 13.13
N GLU A 68 17.21 -30.53 13.89
CA GLU A 68 16.02 -29.70 13.77
C GLU A 68 16.20 -28.56 12.77
N PRO A 69 15.17 -28.24 11.96
CA PRO A 69 15.22 -27.11 11.04
C PRO A 69 15.37 -25.79 11.80
N ALA A 70 16.16 -24.89 11.23
CA ALA A 70 16.27 -23.49 11.63
C ALA A 70 14.88 -22.88 11.86
N VAL A 71 14.66 -22.24 13.01
CA VAL A 71 13.41 -21.51 13.30
C VAL A 71 13.70 -20.00 13.27
N VAL A 72 13.03 -19.28 12.38
CA VAL A 72 13.16 -17.81 12.24
C VAL A 72 11.84 -17.16 12.63
N HIS A 73 11.87 -16.29 13.64
CA HIS A 73 10.69 -15.57 14.09
C HIS A 73 10.62 -14.17 13.47
N LEU A 74 9.61 -13.92 12.64
CA LEU A 74 9.36 -12.62 12.02
C LEU A 74 8.51 -11.75 12.93
N GLN A 75 8.89 -10.49 13.06
CA GLN A 75 8.16 -9.46 13.82
C GLN A 75 7.05 -8.78 13.00
N ASP A 76 6.69 -9.37 11.85
CA ASP A 76 5.72 -8.78 10.93
C ASP A 76 4.31 -9.31 11.17
N PRO A 77 3.27 -8.54 10.81
CA PRO A 77 1.90 -9.00 10.91
C PRO A 77 1.69 -10.31 10.15
N LEU A 78 1.05 -11.28 10.80
CA LEU A 78 0.77 -12.60 10.24
C LEU A 78 0.15 -12.52 8.82
N ASP A 79 -0.88 -11.70 8.65
CA ASP A 79 -1.56 -11.49 7.37
C ASP A 79 -0.60 -11.00 6.26
N HIS A 80 0.32 -10.09 6.60
CA HIS A 80 1.30 -9.57 5.64
C HIS A 80 2.29 -10.67 5.22
N VAL A 81 2.75 -11.49 6.17
CA VAL A 81 3.63 -12.63 5.90
C VAL A 81 2.94 -13.64 5.00
N ILE A 82 1.68 -13.97 5.26
CA ILE A 82 0.88 -14.89 4.42
C ILE A 82 0.80 -14.37 2.98
N LYS A 83 0.48 -13.09 2.78
CA LYS A 83 0.40 -12.46 1.45
C LYS A 83 1.75 -12.44 0.74
N LEU A 84 2.83 -12.15 1.45
CA LEU A 84 4.19 -12.20 0.91
C LEU A 84 4.57 -13.61 0.45
N LEU A 85 4.31 -14.62 1.28
CA LEU A 85 4.56 -16.02 0.93
C LEU A 85 3.71 -16.47 -0.25
N ALA A 86 2.44 -16.02 -0.33
CA ALA A 86 1.59 -16.26 -1.49
C ALA A 86 2.18 -15.64 -2.75
N ALA A 87 2.71 -14.41 -2.68
CA ALA A 87 3.35 -13.76 -3.82
C ALA A 87 4.60 -14.51 -4.30
N ILE A 88 5.43 -15.03 -3.38
CA ILE A 88 6.67 -15.74 -3.68
C ILE A 88 6.40 -17.15 -4.25
N TYR A 89 5.52 -17.92 -3.61
CA TYR A 89 5.31 -19.34 -3.93
C TYR A 89 4.24 -19.57 -5.00
N SER A 90 3.21 -18.73 -5.06
CA SER A 90 2.10 -18.90 -6.03
C SER A 90 2.36 -18.17 -7.36
N GLY A 91 3.62 -17.78 -7.62
CA GLY A 91 4.00 -17.12 -8.88
C GLY A 91 3.35 -15.74 -9.09
N GLY A 92 2.96 -15.06 -8.02
CA GLY A 92 2.31 -13.75 -8.12
C GLY A 92 0.91 -13.80 -8.74
N SER A 93 0.07 -14.76 -8.33
CA SER A 93 -1.39 -14.72 -8.51
C SER A 93 -2.01 -13.54 -7.74
N VAL A 94 -1.64 -12.34 -8.16
CA VAL A 94 -2.17 -11.07 -7.71
C VAL A 94 -3.57 -10.94 -8.32
N PRO A 95 -4.57 -10.42 -7.58
CA PRO A 95 -5.83 -10.04 -8.18
C PRO A 95 -5.59 -9.16 -9.42
N GLN A 96 -6.04 -9.62 -10.59
CA GLN A 96 -5.82 -8.91 -11.87
C GLN A 96 -6.93 -7.89 -12.16
N GLU A 97 -7.95 -7.84 -11.31
CA GLU A 97 -9.08 -6.95 -11.49
C GLU A 97 -8.62 -5.48 -11.40
N PRO A 98 -8.84 -4.68 -12.46
CA PRO A 98 -8.52 -3.25 -12.42
C PRO A 98 -9.44 -2.54 -11.44
N LEU A 99 -8.92 -1.52 -10.74
CA LEU A 99 -9.68 -0.77 -9.74
C LEU A 99 -10.31 -1.66 -8.66
N SER A 100 -9.61 -2.71 -8.24
CA SER A 100 -10.06 -3.61 -7.18
C SER A 100 -9.37 -3.30 -5.85
N ARG A 101 -10.14 -3.08 -4.80
CA ARG A 101 -9.64 -2.92 -3.42
C ARG A 101 -8.86 -4.14 -2.97
N ALA A 102 -9.30 -5.35 -3.34
CA ALA A 102 -8.63 -6.59 -3.01
C ALA A 102 -7.20 -6.64 -3.60
N LYS A 103 -7.00 -6.10 -4.81
CA LYS A 103 -5.66 -5.96 -5.42
C LYS A 103 -4.75 -5.12 -4.52
N TRP A 104 -5.26 -4.01 -3.99
CA TRP A 104 -4.53 -3.11 -3.11
C TRP A 104 -4.23 -3.74 -1.75
N GLU A 105 -5.24 -4.32 -1.10
CA GLU A 105 -5.10 -4.99 0.20
C GLU A 105 -4.14 -6.19 0.16
N PHE A 106 -3.93 -6.77 -1.03
CA PHE A 106 -2.91 -7.77 -1.28
C PHE A 106 -1.53 -7.13 -1.53
N LEU A 107 -1.42 -6.23 -2.50
CA LEU A 107 -0.14 -5.70 -2.98
C LEU A 107 0.56 -4.80 -1.97
N VAL A 108 -0.18 -3.98 -1.21
CA VAL A 108 0.37 -3.02 -0.25
C VAL A 108 1.19 -3.72 0.84
N PRO A 109 0.64 -4.71 1.60
CA PRO A 109 1.42 -5.49 2.55
C PRO A 109 2.64 -6.17 1.94
N VAL A 110 2.49 -6.74 0.74
CA VAL A 110 3.57 -7.45 0.04
C VAL A 110 4.71 -6.49 -0.29
N LEU A 111 4.41 -5.30 -0.81
CA LEU A 111 5.42 -4.30 -1.16
C LEU A 111 6.14 -3.74 0.07
N VAL A 112 5.42 -3.54 1.19
CA VAL A 112 6.03 -3.11 2.45
C VAL A 112 7.04 -4.14 2.95
N LEU A 113 6.69 -5.43 2.94
CA LEU A 113 7.63 -6.47 3.35
C LEU A 113 8.73 -6.72 2.31
N ALA A 114 8.42 -6.57 1.02
CA ALA A 114 9.40 -6.69 -0.05
C ALA A 114 10.49 -5.62 0.10
N ASP A 115 10.12 -4.39 0.43
CA ASP A 115 11.09 -3.32 0.74
C ASP A 115 11.90 -3.65 2.00
N LYS A 116 11.24 -4.05 3.10
CA LYS A 116 11.89 -4.41 4.38
C LYS A 116 12.93 -5.53 4.24
N TYR A 117 12.63 -6.55 3.44
CA TYR A 117 13.48 -7.72 3.25
C TYR A 117 14.35 -7.64 1.99
N ASP A 118 14.47 -6.45 1.38
CA ASP A 118 15.25 -6.20 0.16
C ASP A 118 14.97 -7.22 -0.95
N MET A 119 13.69 -7.29 -1.34
CA MET A 119 13.17 -8.14 -2.39
C MET A 119 12.98 -7.38 -3.70
N GLY A 120 14.04 -6.74 -4.20
CA GLY A 120 13.98 -5.84 -5.35
C GLY A 120 13.29 -6.40 -6.60
N ARG A 121 13.44 -7.71 -6.88
CA ARG A 121 12.75 -8.39 -7.99
C ARG A 121 11.22 -8.39 -7.82
N LEU A 122 10.76 -8.62 -6.59
CA LEU A 122 9.33 -8.63 -6.27
C LEU A 122 8.75 -7.22 -6.37
N THR A 123 9.44 -6.23 -5.79
CA THR A 123 9.05 -4.81 -5.88
C THR A 123 8.97 -4.32 -7.32
N THR A 124 9.98 -4.63 -8.15
CA THR A 124 10.03 -4.23 -9.57
C THR A 124 8.86 -4.80 -10.37
N ASN A 125 8.41 -6.02 -10.06
CA ASN A 125 7.32 -6.68 -10.76
C ASN A 125 5.93 -6.25 -10.27
N LEU A 126 5.78 -5.93 -8.99
CA LEU A 126 4.49 -5.68 -8.36
C LEU A 126 4.12 -4.19 -8.29
N LEU A 127 5.11 -3.31 -8.15
CA LEU A 127 4.88 -1.88 -8.05
C LEU A 127 4.17 -1.32 -9.30
N PRO A 128 4.56 -1.65 -10.55
CA PRO A 128 3.84 -1.18 -11.73
C PRO A 128 2.36 -1.61 -11.76
N LYS A 129 2.05 -2.83 -11.28
CA LYS A 129 0.68 -3.35 -11.21
C LYS A 129 -0.17 -2.61 -10.18
N LEU A 130 0.44 -2.17 -9.09
CA LEU A 130 -0.22 -1.30 -8.11
C LEU A 130 -0.49 0.07 -8.74
N LEU A 131 0.49 0.65 -9.44
CA LEU A 131 0.39 2.00 -10.00
C LEU A 131 -0.46 2.10 -11.28
N GLU A 132 -0.80 0.99 -11.91
CA GLU A 132 -1.65 0.94 -13.11
C GLU A 132 -3.01 1.63 -12.91
N ASP A 133 -3.56 1.57 -11.69
CA ASP A 133 -4.83 2.22 -11.34
C ASP A 133 -4.70 3.75 -11.15
N TRP A 134 -3.48 4.30 -11.12
CA TRP A 134 -3.20 5.71 -10.80
C TRP A 134 -2.47 6.42 -11.93
N PRO A 135 -3.21 6.84 -12.96
CA PRO A 135 -2.64 7.42 -14.16
C PRO A 135 -1.86 8.70 -13.88
N THR A 136 -0.82 8.93 -14.68
CA THR A 136 0.04 10.12 -14.61
C THR A 136 -0.39 11.23 -15.57
N THR A 137 -1.37 10.96 -16.43
CA THR A 137 -1.91 11.88 -17.43
C THR A 137 -3.38 12.15 -17.17
N LEU A 138 -3.86 13.37 -17.46
CA LEU A 138 -5.25 13.75 -17.26
C LEU A 138 -6.23 12.89 -18.08
N GLU A 139 -5.91 12.60 -19.35
CA GLU A 139 -6.76 11.78 -20.23
C GLU A 139 -7.03 10.37 -19.64
N LYS A 140 -5.98 9.65 -19.27
CA LYS A 140 -6.14 8.35 -18.59
C LYS A 140 -6.86 8.47 -17.25
N TRP A 141 -6.73 9.60 -16.56
CA TRP A 141 -7.46 9.84 -15.33
C TRP A 141 -8.96 9.99 -15.60
N ASP A 142 -9.34 10.68 -16.68
CA ASP A 142 -10.74 10.81 -17.10
C ASP A 142 -11.33 9.42 -17.41
N ASP A 143 -10.57 8.53 -18.06
CA ASP A 143 -10.98 7.14 -18.30
C ASP A 143 -11.21 6.35 -17.01
N VAL A 144 -10.27 6.44 -16.06
CA VAL A 144 -10.38 5.80 -14.74
C VAL A 144 -11.55 6.37 -13.94
N ASP A 145 -11.79 7.69 -14.00
CA ASP A 145 -12.91 8.34 -13.33
C ASP A 145 -14.25 7.92 -13.93
N ALA A 146 -14.35 7.86 -15.26
CA ALA A 146 -15.55 7.39 -15.96
C ALA A 146 -15.89 5.94 -15.57
N ARG A 147 -14.89 5.05 -15.53
CA ARG A 147 -15.05 3.66 -15.08
C ARG A 147 -15.46 3.59 -13.61
N THR A 148 -14.82 4.39 -12.75
CA THR A 148 -15.13 4.48 -11.33
C THR A 148 -16.58 4.90 -11.11
N ARG A 149 -17.06 5.95 -11.79
CA ARG A 149 -18.46 6.40 -11.72
C ARG A 149 -19.43 5.33 -12.20
N SER A 150 -19.07 4.57 -13.25
CA SER A 150 -19.90 3.46 -13.74
C SER A 150 -20.03 2.35 -12.69
N ILE A 151 -18.94 1.98 -12.02
CA ILE A 151 -18.95 0.97 -10.95
C ILE A 151 -19.78 1.48 -9.77
N VAL A 152 -19.58 2.72 -9.34
CA VAL A 152 -20.33 3.32 -8.22
C VAL A 152 -21.83 3.29 -8.49
N ARG A 153 -22.28 3.71 -9.68
CA ARG A 153 -23.70 3.68 -10.06
C ARG A 153 -24.25 2.25 -10.05
N ALA A 154 -23.58 1.32 -10.73
CA ALA A 154 -24.03 -0.07 -10.81
C ALA A 154 -24.11 -0.75 -9.42
N THR A 155 -23.17 -0.45 -8.52
CA THR A 155 -23.18 -0.96 -7.15
C THR A 155 -24.29 -0.31 -6.32
N ALA A 156 -24.51 0.99 -6.47
CA ALA A 156 -25.59 1.70 -5.77
C ALA A 156 -26.98 1.21 -6.19
N ASP A 157 -27.20 1.01 -7.49
CA ASP A 157 -28.45 0.47 -8.03
C ASP A 157 -28.72 -0.93 -7.44
N LYS A 158 -27.73 -1.83 -7.50
CA LYS A 158 -27.84 -3.17 -6.89
C LYS A 158 -28.06 -3.13 -5.39
N ARG A 159 -27.42 -2.20 -4.68
CA ARG A 159 -27.56 -2.06 -3.22
C ARG A 159 -28.92 -1.48 -2.82
N SER A 160 -29.54 -0.68 -3.68
CA SER A 160 -30.92 -0.23 -3.48
C SER A 160 -31.91 -1.39 -3.45
N GLU A 161 -31.64 -2.45 -4.23
CA GLU A 161 -32.41 -3.70 -4.24
C GLU A 161 -31.99 -4.64 -3.09
N ASN A 162 -30.69 -4.68 -2.78
CA ASN A 162 -30.14 -5.52 -1.73
C ASN A 162 -29.09 -4.78 -0.88
N PRO A 163 -29.48 -4.22 0.28
CA PRO A 163 -28.60 -3.47 1.16
C PRO A 163 -27.41 -4.27 1.74
N SER A 164 -27.44 -5.61 1.67
CA SER A 164 -26.35 -6.47 2.14
C SER A 164 -25.14 -6.51 1.19
N LEU A 165 -25.28 -5.99 -0.02
CA LEU A 165 -24.18 -5.92 -0.99
C LEU A 165 -23.11 -4.90 -0.55
N PRO A 166 -21.82 -5.16 -0.89
CA PRO A 166 -20.72 -4.27 -0.51
C PRO A 166 -20.91 -2.84 -1.03
N SER A 167 -20.47 -1.85 -0.24
CA SER A 167 -20.43 -0.45 -0.70
C SER A 167 -19.42 -0.29 -1.84
N PRO A 168 -19.53 0.77 -2.66
CA PRO A 168 -18.48 1.12 -3.62
C PRO A 168 -17.10 1.29 -2.96
N ASP A 169 -17.04 1.81 -1.73
CA ASP A 169 -15.80 1.96 -0.95
C ASP A 169 -15.16 0.61 -0.57
N ASN A 170 -15.95 -0.47 -0.49
CA ASN A 170 -15.43 -1.83 -0.25
C ASN A 170 -14.89 -2.51 -1.51
N ILE A 171 -15.16 -1.96 -2.70
CA ILE A 171 -14.80 -2.57 -3.99
C ILE A 171 -13.67 -1.81 -4.66
N LEU A 172 -13.71 -0.47 -4.61
CA LEU A 172 -12.78 0.40 -5.33
C LEU A 172 -11.53 0.70 -4.49
N PRO A 173 -10.39 1.05 -5.12
CA PRO A 173 -9.16 1.35 -4.40
C PRO A 173 -9.36 2.57 -3.49
N GLU A 174 -8.74 2.50 -2.32
CA GLU A 174 -8.71 3.60 -1.36
C GLU A 174 -7.62 4.60 -1.78
N PRO A 175 -7.98 5.79 -2.30
CA PRO A 175 -7.02 6.76 -2.77
C PRO A 175 -6.04 7.25 -1.67
N ALA A 176 -6.44 7.21 -0.40
CA ALA A 176 -5.57 7.57 0.72
C ALA A 176 -4.36 6.62 0.83
N MET A 177 -4.54 5.33 0.54
CA MET A 177 -3.44 4.36 0.57
C MET A 177 -2.34 4.69 -0.45
N VAL A 178 -2.71 5.20 -1.61
CA VAL A 178 -1.79 5.55 -2.70
C VAL A 178 -0.85 6.67 -2.30
N ALA A 179 -1.41 7.71 -1.67
CA ALA A 179 -0.64 8.88 -1.26
C ALA A 179 0.44 8.50 -0.24
N LYS A 180 0.21 7.46 0.56
CA LYS A 180 1.19 6.91 1.52
C LYS A 180 2.39 6.23 0.85
N PHE A 181 2.25 5.70 -0.36
CA PHE A 181 3.34 5.01 -1.08
C PHE A 181 4.39 5.95 -1.70
N GLY A 182 4.40 7.23 -1.31
CA GLY A 182 5.54 8.13 -1.49
C GLY A 182 5.75 8.65 -2.90
N GLN A 183 5.09 8.07 -3.91
CA GLN A 183 4.99 8.69 -5.23
C GLN A 183 3.82 9.67 -5.21
N THR A 184 4.13 10.95 -5.40
CA THR A 184 3.12 11.98 -5.59
C THR A 184 2.37 11.73 -6.90
N HIS A 185 1.35 10.87 -6.88
CA HIS A 185 0.41 10.72 -7.99
C HIS A 185 -0.61 11.85 -7.93
N PRO A 186 -0.53 12.85 -8.83
CA PRO A 186 -1.47 13.99 -8.79
C PRO A 186 -2.92 13.51 -8.95
N ALA A 187 -3.13 12.43 -9.71
CA ALA A 187 -4.40 11.72 -9.84
C ALA A 187 -4.99 11.29 -8.50
N ALA A 188 -4.19 10.72 -7.59
CA ALA A 188 -4.66 10.26 -6.28
C ALA A 188 -5.09 11.44 -5.40
N PHE A 189 -4.28 12.49 -5.34
CA PHE A 189 -4.62 13.71 -4.59
C PHE A 189 -5.85 14.42 -5.17
N TYR A 190 -5.96 14.47 -6.50
CA TYR A 190 -7.13 15.04 -7.14
C TYR A 190 -8.38 14.21 -6.84
N HIS A 191 -8.28 12.88 -6.87
CA HIS A 191 -9.38 12.01 -6.49
C HIS A 191 -9.78 12.20 -5.03
N LEU A 192 -8.83 12.22 -4.09
CA LEU A 192 -9.09 12.53 -2.67
C LEU A 192 -9.84 13.85 -2.51
N SER A 193 -9.40 14.91 -3.18
CA SER A 193 -10.01 16.24 -3.05
C SER A 193 -11.49 16.32 -3.45
N ARG A 194 -11.96 15.32 -4.22
CA ARG A 194 -13.35 15.20 -4.67
C ARG A 194 -14.21 14.31 -3.77
N LEU A 195 -13.60 13.52 -2.89
CA LEU A 195 -14.31 12.61 -2.01
C LEU A 195 -14.71 13.29 -0.70
N SER A 196 -15.89 12.90 -0.19
CA SER A 196 -16.36 13.39 1.11
C SER A 196 -15.48 12.87 2.25
N HIS A 197 -15.39 13.65 3.32
CA HIS A 197 -14.75 13.26 4.57
C HIS A 197 -15.69 12.44 5.48
N SER A 198 -17.00 12.55 5.26
CA SER A 198 -18.01 11.84 6.02
C SER A 198 -18.30 10.47 5.39
N ALA A 199 -18.55 9.46 6.23
CA ALA A 199 -19.00 8.18 5.74
C ALA A 199 -20.34 8.37 4.97
N PRO A 200 -20.59 7.58 3.91
CA PRO A 200 -21.83 7.70 3.15
C PRO A 200 -23.09 7.46 4.02
N GLU A 201 -22.93 6.80 5.16
CA GLU A 201 -24.00 6.58 6.15
C GLU A 201 -24.39 7.86 6.91
N ASP A 202 -23.47 8.82 7.06
CA ASP A 202 -23.71 10.10 7.73
C ASP A 202 -24.31 11.16 6.77
N ILE A 203 -24.19 10.94 5.47
CA ILE A 203 -24.77 11.82 4.45
C ILE A 203 -26.23 11.41 4.30
N GLY A 204 -27.12 12.08 5.05
CA GLY A 204 -28.56 11.94 4.85
C GLY A 204 -28.89 12.00 3.36
N ILE A 205 -29.64 11.00 2.87
CA ILE A 205 -29.99 10.73 1.45
C ILE A 205 -30.92 11.84 0.90
N LEU A 206 -30.55 13.10 1.06
CA LEU A 206 -31.34 14.25 0.70
C LEU A 206 -30.68 14.89 -0.53
N TYR A 207 -31.17 14.45 -1.69
CA TYR A 207 -31.23 15.18 -2.96
C TYR A 207 -29.95 15.45 -3.77
N TYR A 208 -28.75 15.03 -3.34
CA TYR A 208 -27.56 15.16 -4.21
C TYR A 208 -27.32 13.92 -5.08
N SER A 209 -27.90 13.94 -6.29
CA SER A 209 -27.83 12.89 -7.31
C SER A 209 -26.50 12.82 -8.08
N GLY A 210 -25.36 12.96 -7.39
CA GLY A 210 -24.03 12.81 -7.98
C GLY A 210 -23.38 11.48 -7.57
N PRO A 211 -22.73 10.73 -8.49
CA PRO A 211 -21.99 9.52 -8.11
C PRO A 211 -20.85 9.80 -7.12
N GLU A 212 -20.43 11.06 -7.01
CA GLU A 212 -19.37 11.53 -6.09
C GLU A 212 -19.82 11.51 -4.62
N VAL A 213 -21.13 11.54 -4.34
CA VAL A 213 -21.68 11.52 -2.97
C VAL A 213 -21.73 10.11 -2.38
N LEU A 214 -21.57 9.08 -3.23
CA LEU A 214 -21.69 7.67 -2.85
C LEU A 214 -20.34 7.01 -2.50
N ARG A 215 -19.28 7.82 -2.45
CA ARG A 215 -17.91 7.41 -2.15
C ARG A 215 -17.37 8.28 -1.01
N SER A 216 -16.68 7.65 -0.08
CA SER A 216 -15.87 8.32 0.94
C SER A 216 -14.40 7.92 0.79
N ALA A 217 -13.52 8.69 1.44
CA ALA A 217 -12.12 8.32 1.59
C ALA A 217 -11.79 8.17 3.07
N ASP A 218 -11.05 7.11 3.41
CA ASP A 218 -10.55 6.95 4.77
C ASP A 218 -9.28 7.80 4.99
N TYR A 219 -9.52 9.06 5.38
CA TYR A 219 -8.45 9.99 5.71
C TYR A 219 -7.63 9.59 6.94
N SER A 220 -8.10 8.64 7.77
CA SER A 220 -7.32 8.14 8.92
C SER A 220 -6.06 7.39 8.49
N LEU A 221 -6.02 6.92 7.23
CA LEU A 221 -4.85 6.27 6.64
C LEU A 221 -3.72 7.24 6.30
N LEU A 222 -4.00 8.55 6.27
CA LEU A 222 -3.02 9.60 5.98
C LEU A 222 -2.47 10.19 7.26
N THR A 223 -1.15 10.16 7.41
CA THR A 223 -0.44 10.91 8.44
C THR A 223 -0.18 12.35 7.97
N SER A 224 0.09 13.26 8.90
CA SER A 224 0.49 14.64 8.57
C SER A 224 1.72 14.72 7.66
N ALA A 225 2.61 13.73 7.73
CA ALA A 225 3.79 13.64 6.86
C ALA A 225 3.42 13.30 5.41
N ASP A 226 2.38 12.49 5.19
CA ASP A 226 1.94 12.08 3.85
C ASP A 226 1.38 13.27 3.06
N TRP A 227 0.78 14.25 3.76
CA TRP A 227 0.30 15.49 3.16
C TRP A 227 1.40 16.44 2.70
N ILE A 228 2.58 16.40 3.33
CA ILE A 228 3.66 17.36 3.05
C ILE A 228 4.49 16.94 1.84
N GLY A 229 4.32 15.69 1.38
CA GLY A 229 5.17 15.06 0.38
C GLY A 229 6.55 14.76 0.96
N ARG A 230 7.07 13.56 0.75
CA ARG A 230 8.46 13.29 1.12
C ARG A 230 9.37 14.17 0.27
N PRO A 231 10.38 14.84 0.86
CA PRO A 231 11.35 15.57 0.06
C PRO A 231 11.96 14.61 -0.95
N TYR A 232 11.91 14.97 -2.23
CA TYR A 232 12.54 14.21 -3.28
C TYR A 232 14.03 14.09 -2.96
N VAL A 233 14.49 12.88 -2.67
CA VAL A 233 15.91 12.58 -2.52
C VAL A 233 16.39 12.17 -3.91
N PRO A 234 17.13 13.01 -4.65
CA PRO A 234 17.71 12.60 -5.92
C PRO A 234 18.57 11.37 -5.70
N ASP A 235 18.38 10.35 -6.55
CA ASP A 235 19.15 9.12 -6.52
C ASP A 235 20.62 9.46 -6.75
N LYS A 236 21.47 9.20 -5.76
CA LYS A 236 22.90 9.53 -5.81
C LYS A 236 23.69 8.58 -6.73
N ASN A 237 23.03 7.56 -7.30
CA ASN A 237 23.67 6.53 -8.14
C ASN A 237 23.57 6.75 -9.64
N THR A 238 23.00 7.86 -10.13
CA THR A 238 23.30 8.28 -11.51
C THR A 238 24.70 8.85 -11.53
N GLY A 239 25.66 7.99 -11.87
CA GLY A 239 27.06 8.33 -12.03
C GLY A 239 27.19 9.59 -12.87
N ALA A 240 27.77 10.62 -12.25
CA ALA A 240 28.46 11.65 -12.99
C ALA A 240 29.60 10.93 -13.71
N GLU A 241 29.38 10.59 -14.98
CA GLU A 241 30.49 10.38 -15.89
C GLU A 241 31.19 11.73 -15.98
N ASP A 242 32.45 11.72 -15.56
CA ASP A 242 33.38 12.83 -15.60
C ASP A 242 33.42 13.40 -17.04
N MET A 243 32.64 14.45 -17.28
CA MET A 243 32.92 15.40 -18.36
C MET A 243 33.98 16.36 -17.83
N ASP A 244 35.23 15.98 -18.06
CA ASP A 244 36.33 16.93 -18.14
C ASP A 244 36.02 17.88 -19.29
N ASP A 245 35.60 19.12 -19.00
CA ASP A 245 35.81 20.26 -19.89
C ASP A 245 35.68 21.58 -19.11
N GLU A 246 36.84 22.23 -19.01
CA GLU A 246 37.14 23.66 -18.98
C GLU A 246 36.30 24.67 -18.17
N GLU A 247 37.04 25.36 -17.31
CA GLU A 247 36.69 26.55 -16.53
C GLU A 247 35.91 27.60 -17.33
N ASP A 248 34.73 27.97 -16.84
CA ASP A 248 34.31 29.36 -16.85
C ASP A 248 33.48 29.69 -15.60
N ASN A 249 33.96 30.69 -14.86
CA ASN A 249 33.43 31.15 -13.59
C ASN A 249 32.11 31.93 -13.78
N ASP A 250 30.99 31.42 -13.28
CA ASP A 250 29.86 32.26 -12.89
C ASP A 250 29.15 31.73 -11.63
N VAL A 251 29.14 32.55 -10.58
CA VAL A 251 28.62 32.24 -9.25
C VAL A 251 27.09 32.44 -9.27
N GLY A 252 26.38 31.41 -9.71
CA GLY A 252 24.92 31.33 -9.69
C GLY A 252 24.41 30.42 -8.56
N THR A 253 23.79 31.01 -7.54
CA THR A 253 23.07 30.24 -6.51
C THR A 253 22.00 29.32 -7.13
N PRO A 254 21.85 28.06 -6.64
CA PRO A 254 20.89 27.13 -7.22
C PRO A 254 19.45 27.59 -6.97
N LYS A 255 18.73 27.90 -8.06
CA LYS A 255 17.30 28.20 -8.03
C LYS A 255 16.52 26.94 -7.64
N PRO A 256 15.59 27.00 -6.66
CA PRO A 256 14.74 25.87 -6.34
C PRO A 256 13.81 25.52 -7.51
N CYS A 257 13.69 24.23 -7.80
CA CYS A 257 12.88 23.65 -8.88
C CYS A 257 11.43 24.18 -8.84
N GLY A 258 10.95 24.71 -9.98
CA GLY A 258 9.64 25.40 -10.10
C GLY A 258 8.41 24.59 -9.69
N ARG A 259 8.52 23.26 -9.58
CA ARG A 259 7.42 22.35 -9.19
C ARG A 259 7.03 22.49 -7.70
N VAL A 260 7.99 22.79 -6.82
CA VAL A 260 7.73 23.02 -5.38
C VAL A 260 7.02 24.36 -5.15
N ARG A 261 7.31 25.36 -6.00
CA ARG A 261 6.66 26.68 -5.94
C ARG A 261 5.19 26.59 -6.33
N TRP A 262 4.86 25.86 -7.40
CA TRP A 262 3.47 25.71 -7.83
C TRP A 262 2.58 25.05 -6.75
N TRP A 263 3.04 23.96 -6.13
CA TRP A 263 2.28 23.26 -5.09
C TRP A 263 2.10 24.10 -3.80
N ASN A 264 3.15 24.77 -3.34
CA ASN A 264 3.07 25.67 -2.17
C ASN A 264 2.20 26.91 -2.44
N THR A 265 2.19 27.43 -3.67
CA THR A 265 1.47 28.66 -4.00
C THR A 265 -0.01 28.41 -4.36
N HIS A 266 -0.35 27.27 -4.96
CA HIS A 266 -1.69 27.05 -5.52
C HIS A 266 -2.49 25.94 -4.83
N ILE A 267 -1.85 24.85 -4.38
CA ILE A 267 -2.55 23.68 -3.83
C ILE A 267 -2.67 23.77 -2.29
N LYS A 268 -1.58 24.11 -1.58
CA LYS A 268 -1.59 24.25 -0.11
C LYS A 268 -2.69 25.16 0.44
N PRO A 269 -2.96 26.36 -0.15
CA PRO A 269 -4.00 27.25 0.36
C PRO A 269 -5.43 26.70 0.17
N LEU A 270 -5.65 25.90 -0.88
CA LEU A 270 -6.95 25.29 -1.14
C LEU A 270 -7.26 24.19 -0.13
N ILE A 271 -6.29 23.33 0.18
CA ILE A 271 -6.43 22.28 1.20
C ILE A 271 -6.63 22.90 2.60
N TRP A 272 -5.89 23.96 2.92
CA TRP A 272 -6.05 24.67 4.20
C TRP A 272 -7.42 25.36 4.34
N ARG A 273 -7.96 25.94 3.25
CA ARG A 273 -9.30 26.54 3.26
C ARG A 273 -10.40 25.49 3.39
N SER A 274 -10.28 24.34 2.73
CA SER A 274 -11.23 23.23 2.88
C SER A 274 -11.21 22.64 4.31
N ALA A 275 -10.03 22.49 4.91
CA ALA A 275 -9.87 22.02 6.29
C ALA A 275 -10.39 23.04 7.34
N GLN A 276 -10.31 24.35 7.06
CA GLN A 276 -10.90 25.37 7.93
C GLN A 276 -12.43 25.45 7.79
N ILE A 277 -12.99 25.30 6.60
CA ILE A 277 -14.45 25.32 6.40
C ILE A 277 -15.12 24.16 7.15
N GLY A 278 -14.50 22.98 7.21
CA GLY A 278 -14.97 21.85 8.03
C GLY A 278 -14.92 22.13 9.55
N ARG A 279 -13.98 22.94 10.05
CA ARG A 279 -13.91 23.34 11.46
C ARG A 279 -14.91 24.43 11.84
N TRP A 280 -15.29 25.32 10.92
CA TRP A 280 -16.24 26.39 11.20
C TRP A 280 -17.71 25.92 11.27
N MET A 281 -18.04 24.76 10.68
CA MET A 281 -19.38 24.16 10.82
C MET A 281 -19.60 23.40 12.14
N PHE A 282 -18.56 23.14 12.94
CA PHE A 282 -18.66 22.36 14.19
C PHE A 282 -18.67 23.21 15.48
N TRP A 283 -18.80 24.53 15.37
CA TRP A 283 -18.84 25.47 16.52
C TRP A 283 -20.03 26.45 16.50
N ARG A 284 -21.10 26.09 15.79
CA ARG A 284 -22.43 26.68 15.98
C ARG A 284 -23.42 25.54 16.20
N ASP A 285 -23.45 25.08 17.44
CA ASP A 285 -24.66 24.79 18.24
C ASP A 285 -24.24 24.62 19.70
#